data_AF-V9H8X4-F1
#
_entry.id   AF-V9H8X4-F1
#
_cell.length_a   1.000
_cell.length_b   1.000
_cell.length_c   1.000
_cell.angle_alpha   90.00
_cell.angle_beta   90.00
_cell.angle_gamma   90.00
#
_symmetry.space_group_name_H-M   'P 1'
#
loop_
_entity.id
_entity.type
_entity.pdbx_description
1 polymer ?
#
loop_
_entity_poly.entity_id
_entity_poly.type
_entity_poly.pdbx_seq_one_letter_code
_entity_poly.pdbx_strand_id
1 'polypeptide(L)'
;MKYQLIMMSGLLLNACVSGLTSGDGVSVGVGIGGMFGNRIGVGTSIQMPTQTTPTTIHFDAQGRLSDAASKNGFYRQIISKQSANQYIVQDFYEMGGAKRTDPMPLTASQLYVFRATPANGALTVYSINGTILQQQIFQNNQVIQ
;
A
#
# COMPACT_ATOMS: atom_id res chain seq x y z
N MET A 1 54.13 16.61 26.07
CA MET A 1 52.95 16.31 26.90
C MET A 1 52.19 15.19 26.17
N LYS A 2 52.51 13.89 26.26
CA LYS A 2 52.42 12.92 27.37
C LYS A 2 51.07 12.94 28.11
N TYR A 3 50.12 12.11 27.68
CA TYR A 3 49.00 11.63 28.50
C TYR A 3 49.08 10.10 28.64
N GLN A 4 49.15 9.68 29.90
CA GLN A 4 49.07 8.33 30.47
C GLN A 4 47.63 7.79 30.26
N LEU A 5 47.36 6.54 29.86
CA LEU A 5 47.52 5.22 30.51
C LEU A 5 46.52 4.93 31.66
N ILE A 6 45.90 3.74 31.53
CA ILE A 6 45.37 2.75 32.50
C ILE A 6 43.87 2.81 32.93
N MET A 7 43.31 1.58 32.97
CA MET A 7 42.29 0.98 33.87
C MET A 7 40.88 0.83 33.24
N MET A 8 40.11 -0.24 33.41
CA MET A 8 40.22 -1.54 34.08
C MET A 8 39.04 -2.42 33.62
N SER A 9 39.20 -3.72 33.77
CA SER A 9 38.29 -4.82 33.41
C SER A 9 36.97 -4.91 34.21
N GLY A 10 35.94 -5.49 33.58
CA GLY A 10 35.03 -6.49 34.18
C GLY A 10 33.65 -6.04 34.69
N LEU A 11 32.60 -6.76 34.30
CA LEU A 11 31.44 -7.27 35.09
C LEU A 11 30.35 -7.75 34.08
N LEU A 12 30.20 -9.05 33.82
CA LEU A 12 29.29 -10.03 34.47
C LEU A 12 27.78 -9.84 34.18
N LEU A 13 27.19 -10.96 33.72
CA LEU A 13 25.77 -11.23 33.46
C LEU A 13 24.86 -10.81 34.62
N ASN A 14 23.67 -10.30 34.27
CA ASN A 14 22.46 -10.48 35.08
C ASN A 14 21.28 -10.86 34.16
N ALA A 15 20.75 -12.04 34.41
CA ALA A 15 19.44 -12.48 33.98
C ALA A 15 18.40 -12.14 35.06
N CYS A 16 17.13 -12.41 34.73
CA CYS A 16 15.93 -12.27 35.57
C CYS A 16 15.33 -10.83 35.51
N VAL A 17 14.01 -10.60 35.50
CA VAL A 17 12.85 -11.45 35.75
C VAL A 17 11.59 -10.68 35.33
N SER A 18 10.64 -11.42 34.74
CA SER A 18 9.17 -11.25 34.73
C SER A 18 8.52 -9.87 34.51
N GLY A 19 7.65 -9.86 33.51
CA GLY A 19 6.44 -9.03 33.48
C GLY A 19 5.35 -9.73 32.67
N LEU A 20 4.62 -10.66 33.31
CA LEU A 20 3.29 -11.08 32.87
C LEU A 20 2.30 -9.96 33.18
N THR A 21 1.52 -9.50 32.20
CA THR A 21 0.11 -9.10 32.36
C THR A 21 -0.57 -9.23 30.98
N SER A 22 -1.32 -10.31 30.75
CA SER A 22 -2.79 -10.37 30.82
C SER A 22 -3.48 -9.70 29.63
N GLY A 23 -4.09 -10.51 28.76
CA GLY A 23 -5.06 -10.04 27.75
C GLY A 23 -5.23 -10.98 26.55
N ASP A 24 -6.04 -12.03 26.75
CA ASP A 24 -6.87 -12.69 25.72
C ASP A 24 -6.19 -13.30 24.49
N GLY A 25 -5.29 -14.26 24.73
CA GLY A 25 -4.87 -15.21 23.69
C GLY A 25 -5.66 -16.51 23.81
N VAL A 26 -6.70 -16.70 22.99
CA VAL A 26 -7.34 -18.01 22.84
C VAL A 26 -6.35 -18.95 22.16
N SER A 27 -5.77 -19.87 22.93
CA SER A 27 -4.95 -20.95 22.40
C SER A 27 -5.84 -22.00 21.73
N VAL A 28 -6.03 -21.87 20.42
CA VAL A 28 -6.61 -22.95 19.62
C VAL A 28 -5.52 -23.98 19.34
N GLY A 29 -5.36 -24.89 20.29
CA GLY A 29 -4.61 -26.13 20.08
C GLY A 29 -5.42 -27.07 19.20
N VAL A 30 -5.00 -27.25 17.96
CA VAL A 30 -5.44 -28.35 17.08
C VAL A 30 -4.14 -28.99 16.60
N GLY A 31 -3.67 -30.08 17.19
CA GLY A 31 -4.39 -31.35 17.22
C GLY A 31 -3.98 -32.12 15.97
N ILE A 32 -2.88 -32.86 16.04
CA ILE A 32 -2.39 -33.71 14.95
C ILE A 32 -3.33 -34.91 14.87
N GLY A 33 -4.18 -34.95 13.85
CA GLY A 33 -5.12 -36.06 13.67
C GLY A 33 -5.71 -36.11 12.28
N GLY A 34 -5.30 -37.14 11.52
CA GLY A 34 -6.16 -37.85 10.57
C GLY A 34 -6.65 -37.10 9.34
N MET A 35 -5.98 -37.37 8.21
CA MET A 35 -6.56 -37.67 6.89
C MET A 35 -7.86 -36.93 6.50
N PHE A 36 -7.77 -36.07 5.49
CA PHE A 36 -8.77 -35.65 4.48
C PHE A 36 -8.70 -34.12 4.27
N GLY A 37 -8.44 -33.70 3.03
CA GLY A 37 -8.62 -32.33 2.56
C GLY A 37 -7.33 -31.57 2.28
N ASN A 38 -7.21 -31.10 1.03
CA ASN A 38 -6.11 -30.34 0.44
C ASN A 38 -5.47 -29.31 1.38
N ARG A 39 -4.29 -29.63 1.92
CA ARG A 39 -3.50 -28.69 2.72
C ARG A 39 -2.23 -28.28 1.98
N ILE A 40 -2.15 -26.98 1.76
CA ILE A 40 -0.99 -26.26 1.27
C ILE A 40 0.16 -26.41 2.27
N GLY A 41 1.31 -26.85 1.76
CA GLY A 41 2.62 -26.26 2.07
C GLY A 41 3.24 -26.56 3.42
N VAL A 42 4.20 -27.49 3.41
CA VAL A 42 5.25 -27.64 4.42
C VAL A 42 6.11 -26.36 4.46
N GLY A 43 6.27 -25.77 5.65
CA GLY A 43 7.58 -25.29 6.09
C GLY A 43 8.07 -23.91 5.64
N THR A 44 7.22 -22.90 5.41
CA THR A 44 7.57 -21.49 5.68
C THR A 44 6.29 -20.72 6.02
N SER A 45 6.14 -20.31 7.27
CA SER A 45 5.05 -19.42 7.69
C SER A 45 5.32 -18.02 7.14
N ILE A 46 4.89 -17.73 5.91
CA ILE A 46 4.71 -16.34 5.49
C ILE A 46 3.45 -15.87 6.21
N GLN A 47 3.66 -15.13 7.29
CA GLN A 47 2.64 -14.26 7.88
C GLN A 47 2.23 -13.27 6.79
N MET A 48 1.20 -13.59 6.02
CA MET A 48 0.49 -12.60 5.20
C MET A 48 -0.51 -11.92 6.13
N PRO A 49 -0.24 -10.69 6.61
CA PRO A 49 -1.27 -9.95 7.31
C PRO A 49 -2.47 -9.76 6.38
N THR A 50 -3.60 -10.30 6.84
CA THR A 50 -5.00 -9.91 6.58
C THR A 50 -5.23 -8.97 5.39
N GLN A 51 -6.03 -9.44 4.41
CA GLN A 51 -6.63 -8.67 3.32
C GLN A 51 -6.90 -7.20 3.70
N THR A 52 -5.96 -6.31 3.36
CA THR A 52 -6.28 -4.89 3.23
C THR A 52 -6.92 -4.76 1.87
N THR A 53 -8.26 -4.72 1.82
CA THR A 53 -8.95 -4.34 0.59
C THR A 53 -8.31 -3.03 0.12
N PRO A 54 -7.79 -2.95 -1.13
CA PRO A 54 -7.18 -1.73 -1.62
C PRO A 54 -8.17 -0.59 -1.41
N THR A 55 -7.73 0.48 -0.74
CA THR A 55 -8.58 1.65 -0.55
C THR A 55 -8.89 2.22 -1.93
N THR A 56 -10.17 2.16 -2.29
CA THR A 56 -10.69 2.59 -3.59
C THR A 56 -11.58 3.81 -3.41
N ILE A 57 -11.48 4.73 -4.36
CA ILE A 57 -12.27 5.96 -4.41
C ILE A 57 -13.03 5.91 -5.73
N HIS A 58 -14.36 5.98 -5.67
CA HIS A 58 -15.22 5.86 -6.85
C HIS A 58 -15.59 7.23 -7.42
N PHE A 59 -15.70 7.27 -8.74
CA PHE A 59 -16.18 8.41 -9.50
C PHE A 59 -17.30 7.96 -10.45
N ASP A 60 -18.36 8.76 -10.56
CA ASP A 60 -19.42 8.54 -11.53
C ASP A 60 -18.95 8.75 -12.98
N ALA A 61 -19.83 8.49 -13.95
CA ALA A 61 -19.52 8.65 -15.37
C ALA A 61 -19.18 10.10 -15.77
N GLN A 62 -19.51 11.10 -14.94
CA GLN A 62 -19.17 12.51 -15.14
C GLN A 62 -17.90 12.92 -14.37
N GLY A 63 -17.28 12.01 -13.62
CA GLY A 63 -16.09 12.25 -12.83
C GLY A 63 -16.35 12.90 -11.47
N ARG A 64 -17.58 12.87 -10.96
CA ARG A 64 -17.90 13.30 -9.58
C ARG A 64 -17.66 12.17 -8.61
N LEU A 65 -17.31 12.48 -7.37
CA LEU A 65 -17.19 11.47 -6.31
C LEU A 65 -18.50 10.70 -6.16
N SER A 66 -18.37 9.40 -5.92
CA SER A 66 -19.46 8.48 -5.66
C SER A 66 -19.13 7.62 -4.45
N ASP A 67 -20.14 7.30 -3.65
CA ASP A 67 -19.97 6.41 -2.48
C ASP A 67 -19.86 4.93 -2.88
N ALA A 68 -20.17 4.60 -4.13
CA ALA A 68 -20.13 3.25 -4.67
C ALA A 68 -19.72 3.24 -6.15
N ALA A 69 -19.38 2.06 -6.65
CA ALA A 69 -19.12 1.82 -8.06
C ALA A 69 -20.33 2.24 -8.92
N SER A 70 -20.05 2.94 -10.03
CA SER A 70 -21.07 3.45 -10.93
C SER A 70 -20.90 2.86 -12.33
N LYS A 71 -22.02 2.58 -13.01
CA LYS A 71 -21.98 2.11 -14.40
C LYS A 71 -21.33 3.17 -15.28
N ASN A 72 -20.34 2.76 -16.08
CA ASN A 72 -19.50 3.66 -16.89
C ASN A 72 -18.66 4.65 -16.06
N GLY A 73 -18.56 4.45 -14.75
CA GLY A 73 -17.74 5.25 -13.86
C GLY A 73 -16.28 4.84 -13.89
N PHE A 74 -15.56 5.32 -12.89
CA PHE A 74 -14.13 5.10 -12.71
C PHE A 74 -13.84 4.84 -11.24
N TYR A 75 -12.75 4.16 -10.96
CA TYR A 75 -12.24 4.09 -9.61
C TYR A 75 -10.75 4.38 -9.58
N ARG A 76 -10.32 5.03 -8.51
CA ARG A 76 -8.91 5.20 -8.15
C ARG A 76 -8.57 4.21 -7.07
N GLN A 77 -7.53 3.42 -7.29
CA GLN A 77 -6.97 2.53 -6.30
C GLN A 77 -5.71 3.15 -5.69
N ILE A 78 -5.64 3.18 -4.36
CA ILE A 78 -4.42 3.52 -3.64
C ILE A 78 -3.53 2.27 -3.58
N ILE A 79 -2.40 2.31 -4.28
CA ILE A 79 -1.42 1.22 -4.33
C ILE A 79 -0.54 1.25 -3.07
N SER A 80 -0.07 2.44 -2.69
CA SER A 80 0.72 2.62 -1.48
C SER A 80 0.59 4.02 -0.91
N LYS A 81 0.72 4.13 0.43
CA LYS A 81 0.89 5.40 1.14
C LYS A 81 2.36 5.56 1.47
N GLN A 82 3.02 6.54 0.85
CA GLN A 82 4.45 6.82 1.04
C GLN A 82 4.68 7.74 2.24
N SER A 83 3.77 8.68 2.50
CA SER A 83 3.79 9.57 3.66
C SER A 83 2.38 10.04 4.01
N ALA A 84 2.24 10.95 4.98
CA ALA A 84 0.96 11.54 5.32
C ALA A 84 0.28 12.28 4.14
N ASN A 85 1.06 12.77 3.18
CA ASN A 85 0.56 13.56 2.06
C ASN A 85 1.09 13.09 0.70
N GLN A 86 1.53 11.83 0.58
CA GLN A 86 2.03 11.28 -0.67
C GLN A 86 1.60 9.83 -0.85
N TYR A 87 0.98 9.56 -1.99
CA TYR A 87 0.33 8.30 -2.32
C TYR A 87 0.71 7.90 -3.73
N ILE A 88 0.94 6.61 -3.96
CA ILE A 88 0.96 6.03 -5.31
C ILE A 88 -0.42 5.48 -5.59
N VAL A 89 -1.02 5.92 -6.69
CA VAL A 89 -2.36 5.53 -7.09
C VAL A 89 -2.40 5.10 -8.55
N GLN A 90 -3.47 4.41 -8.92
CA GLN A 90 -3.77 4.11 -10.31
C GLN A 90 -5.27 4.21 -10.55
N ASP A 91 -5.66 4.79 -11.67
CA ASP A 91 -7.06 4.93 -12.06
C ASP A 91 -7.46 3.81 -13.03
N PHE A 92 -8.72 3.39 -12.95
CA PHE A 92 -9.31 2.32 -13.73
C PHE A 92 -10.72 2.69 -14.20
N TYR A 93 -11.18 2.00 -15.23
CA TYR A 93 -12.57 2.02 -15.67
C TYR A 93 -13.37 1.03 -14.81
N GLU A 94 -14.53 1.45 -14.28
CA GLU A 94 -15.46 0.53 -13.59
C GLU A 94 -15.95 -0.57 -14.52
N MET A 95 -16.22 -0.19 -15.78
CA MET A 95 -16.56 -1.15 -16.81
C MET A 95 -15.33 -1.97 -17.19
N GLY A 96 -15.36 -3.25 -16.83
CA GLY A 96 -14.33 -4.22 -17.22
C GLY A 96 -13.01 -4.11 -16.44
N GLY A 97 -12.84 -3.13 -15.55
CA GLY A 97 -11.65 -3.00 -14.71
C GLY A 97 -10.36 -2.67 -15.48
N ALA A 98 -10.47 -2.22 -16.73
CA ALA A 98 -9.30 -1.87 -17.53
C ALA A 98 -8.56 -0.69 -16.89
N LYS A 99 -7.22 -0.71 -16.93
CA LYS A 99 -6.43 0.42 -16.43
C LYS A 99 -6.70 1.67 -17.27
N ARG A 100 -6.88 2.80 -16.58
CA ARG A 100 -6.99 4.13 -17.20
C ARG A 100 -5.67 4.90 -17.09
N THR A 101 -4.89 4.69 -16.03
CA THR A 101 -3.55 5.29 -15.91
C THR A 101 -2.49 4.25 -15.59
N ASP A 102 -1.22 4.63 -15.74
CA ASP A 102 -0.13 3.98 -14.99
C ASP A 102 -0.12 4.47 -13.53
N PRO A 103 0.60 3.78 -12.62
CA PRO A 103 0.81 4.27 -11.27
C PRO A 103 1.43 5.67 -11.25
N MET A 104 0.81 6.60 -10.53
CA MET A 104 1.28 7.99 -10.43
C MET A 104 1.24 8.50 -8.98
N PRO A 105 2.14 9.43 -8.62
CA PRO A 105 2.15 10.03 -7.30
C PRO A 105 1.11 11.15 -7.18
N LEU A 106 0.26 11.11 -6.15
CA LEU A 106 -0.69 12.17 -5.80
C LEU A 106 -0.58 12.57 -4.33
N THR A 107 -0.99 13.80 -4.02
CA THR A 107 -1.19 14.27 -2.64
C THR A 107 -2.53 13.83 -2.06
N ALA A 108 -2.71 13.98 -0.74
CA ALA A 108 -3.97 13.62 -0.07
C ALA A 108 -5.19 14.36 -0.66
N SER A 109 -5.05 15.65 -0.97
CA SER A 109 -6.12 16.45 -1.55
C SER A 109 -6.45 16.05 -2.99
N GLN A 110 -5.46 15.58 -3.74
CA GLN A 110 -5.63 15.15 -5.12
C GLN A 110 -6.33 13.79 -5.26
N LEU A 111 -6.36 12.96 -4.20
CA LEU A 111 -6.99 11.63 -4.22
C LEU A 111 -8.46 11.70 -4.67
N TYR A 112 -9.16 12.77 -4.33
CA TYR A 112 -10.58 12.97 -4.59
C TYR A 112 -10.87 13.76 -5.89
N VAL A 113 -9.83 14.02 -6.69
CA VAL A 113 -9.93 14.69 -7.98
C VAL A 113 -9.78 13.65 -9.09
N PHE A 114 -10.84 13.44 -9.88
CA PHE A 114 -10.88 12.40 -10.91
C PHE A 114 -9.71 12.51 -11.91
N ARG A 115 -9.51 13.68 -12.50
CA ARG A 115 -8.40 13.95 -13.45
C ARG A 115 -7.24 14.68 -12.78
N ALA A 116 -6.81 14.19 -11.62
CA ALA A 116 -5.64 14.71 -10.94
C ALA A 116 -4.37 14.50 -11.80
N THR A 117 -3.45 15.46 -11.74
CA THR A 117 -2.13 15.36 -12.35
C THR A 117 -1.06 15.31 -11.25
N PRO A 118 0.00 14.51 -11.42
CA PRO A 118 1.10 14.50 -10.46
C PRO A 118 1.82 15.85 -10.48
N ALA A 119 2.33 16.29 -9.32
CA ALA A 119 3.22 17.46 -9.26
C ALA A 119 4.60 17.14 -9.86
N ASN A 120 5.06 15.90 -9.68
CA ASN A 120 6.31 15.38 -10.20
C ASN A 120 6.10 13.94 -10.68
N GLY A 121 6.65 13.57 -11.84
CA GLY A 121 6.57 12.22 -12.41
C GLY A 121 5.72 12.15 -13.68
N ALA A 122 5.47 10.94 -14.16
CA ALA A 122 4.75 10.72 -15.41
C ALA A 122 3.24 10.56 -15.19
N LEU A 123 2.46 11.03 -16.16
CA LEU A 123 1.05 10.72 -16.33
C LEU A 123 0.85 10.10 -17.71
N THR A 124 0.49 8.82 -17.73
CA THR A 124 -0.03 8.16 -18.94
C THR A 124 -1.51 7.90 -18.73
N VAL A 125 -2.35 8.30 -19.68
CA VAL A 125 -3.78 8.01 -19.71
C VAL A 125 -4.09 7.13 -20.91
N TYR A 126 -4.83 6.07 -20.67
CA TYR A 126 -5.31 5.12 -21.65
C TYR A 126 -6.81 5.27 -21.85
N SER A 127 -7.28 4.93 -23.05
CA SER A 127 -8.67 4.62 -23.34
C SER A 127 -9.05 3.25 -22.75
N ILE A 128 -10.34 2.93 -22.73
CA ILE A 128 -10.84 1.62 -22.26
C ILE A 128 -10.28 0.44 -23.08
N ASN A 129 -9.89 0.68 -24.33
CA ASN A 129 -9.27 -0.32 -25.20
C ASN A 129 -7.74 -0.39 -25.05
N GLY A 130 -7.15 0.37 -24.13
CA GLY A 130 -5.70 0.39 -23.89
C GLY A 130 -4.89 1.31 -24.82
N THR A 131 -5.53 2.02 -25.75
CA THR A 131 -4.84 3.05 -26.56
C THR A 131 -4.43 4.24 -25.71
N ILE A 132 -3.20 4.73 -25.85
CA ILE A 132 -2.73 5.93 -25.16
C ILE A 132 -3.50 7.16 -25.67
N LEU A 133 -4.11 7.91 -24.75
CA LEU A 133 -4.82 9.17 -25.01
C LEU A 133 -3.98 10.39 -24.63
N GLN A 134 -3.15 10.25 -23.60
CA GLN A 134 -2.32 11.33 -23.07
C GLN A 134 -1.06 10.73 -22.46
N GLN A 135 0.08 11.38 -22.67
CA GLN A 135 1.32 11.06 -22.01
C GLN A 135 2.05 12.36 -21.71
N GLN A 136 2.38 12.60 -20.45
CA GLN A 136 3.05 13.82 -19.99
C GLN A 136 4.04 13.53 -18.88
N ILE A 137 5.09 14.34 -18.77
CA ILE A 137 6.00 14.34 -17.63
C ILE A 137 5.87 15.67 -16.90
N PHE A 138 5.70 15.59 -15.58
CA PHE A 138 5.56 16.74 -14.69
C PHE A 138 6.82 16.93 -13.85
N GLN A 139 7.22 18.19 -13.68
CA GLN A 139 8.20 18.63 -12.70
C GLN A 139 7.72 19.94 -12.07
N ASN A 140 7.62 19.99 -10.75
CA ASN A 140 7.11 21.15 -10.00
C ASN A 140 5.78 21.70 -10.55
N ASN A 141 4.83 20.80 -10.81
CA ASN A 141 3.50 21.08 -11.38
C ASN A 141 3.51 21.61 -12.83
N GLN A 142 4.65 21.63 -13.50
CA GLN A 142 4.77 22.03 -14.91
C GLN A 142 4.95 20.80 -15.80
N VAL A 143 4.31 20.82 -16.97
CA VAL A 143 4.58 19.82 -18.01
C VAL A 143 5.91 20.16 -18.67
N ILE A 144 6.81 19.18 -18.71
CA ILE A 144 8.12 19.32 -19.36
C ILE A 144 8.26 18.46 -20.62
N GLN A 145 7.36 17.50 -20.79
CA GLN A 145 7.29 16.60 -21.95
C GLN A 145 5.86 16.11 -22.15
#